data_AF-A0A949D0M3-F1
#
_entry.id   AF-A0A949D0M3-F1
#
_cell.length_a   1.000
_cell.length_b   1.000
_cell.length_c   1.000
_cell.angle_alpha   90.00
_cell.angle_beta   90.00
_cell.angle_gamma   90.00
#
_symmetry.space_group_name_H-M   'P 1'
#
loop_
_entity.id
_entity.type
_entity.pdbx_description
1 polymer ?
#
loop_
_entity_poly.entity_id
_entity_poly.type
_entity_poly.pdbx_seq_one_letter_code
_entity_poly.pdbx_strand_id
1 'polypeptide(L)'
;MTTARPSTSAPGPQGPRRVNAPWMDAVFTAAANGAAWLTLALMVGIIVSLVIGAGPAIQEFGLGFLTSAVWDPVGNQYGGLVMIYGTLATSLIALVIAVPVSFGIALFLTELSPGWLKRPL
;
A
#
# COMPACT_ATOMS: atom_id res chain seq x y z
N MET A 1 -18.71 19.55 -71.14
CA MET A 1 -18.64 20.67 -70.19
C MET A 1 -19.04 20.10 -68.82
N THR A 2 -18.05 19.68 -68.04
CA THR A 2 -18.22 18.91 -66.79
C THR A 2 -18.09 19.85 -65.61
N THR A 3 -19.18 20.12 -64.91
CA THR A 3 -19.19 20.92 -63.67
C THR A 3 -18.80 20.03 -62.49
N ALA A 4 -17.56 20.17 -62.01
CA ALA A 4 -17.11 19.55 -60.78
C ALA A 4 -17.79 20.21 -59.57
N ARG A 5 -18.45 19.42 -58.70
CA ARG A 5 -18.95 19.89 -57.40
C ARG A 5 -17.77 20.19 -56.47
N PRO A 6 -17.81 21.29 -55.69
CA PRO A 6 -16.85 21.48 -54.61
C PRO A 6 -17.14 20.49 -53.49
N SER A 7 -16.15 19.69 -53.12
CA SER A 7 -16.19 18.82 -51.94
C SER A 7 -15.99 19.68 -50.69
N THR A 8 -17.06 19.93 -49.94
CA THR A 8 -17.00 20.51 -48.59
C THR A 8 -16.40 19.47 -47.64
N SER A 9 -15.15 19.68 -47.25
CA SER A 9 -14.50 18.92 -46.18
C SER A 9 -15.18 19.23 -44.85
N ALA A 10 -15.83 18.23 -44.24
CA ALA A 10 -16.34 18.34 -42.88
C ALA A 10 -15.18 18.55 -41.88
N PRO A 11 -15.30 19.44 -40.86
CA PRO A 11 -14.30 19.55 -39.82
C PRO A 11 -14.21 18.25 -39.04
N GLY A 12 -13.03 17.63 -38.98
CA GLY A 12 -12.80 16.42 -38.19
C GLY A 12 -13.02 16.66 -36.68
N PRO A 13 -13.28 15.61 -35.88
CA PRO A 13 -13.49 15.73 -34.44
C PRO A 13 -12.26 16.36 -33.79
N GLN A 14 -12.42 17.56 -33.23
CA GLN A 14 -11.36 18.19 -32.45
C GLN A 14 -11.26 17.43 -31.13
N GLY A 15 -10.24 16.57 -31.01
CA GLY A 15 -9.96 15.81 -29.80
C GLY A 15 -9.82 16.73 -28.57
N PRO A 16 -10.05 16.18 -27.36
CA PRO A 16 -10.09 16.98 -26.13
C PRO A 16 -8.83 17.85 -26.01
N ARG A 17 -9.04 19.16 -25.90
CA ARG A 17 -7.98 20.16 -25.69
C ARG A 17 -7.26 19.80 -24.40
N ARG A 18 -6.06 19.22 -24.51
CA ARG A 18 -5.16 19.03 -23.36
C ARG A 18 -4.85 20.42 -22.82
N VAL A 19 -5.36 20.71 -21.63
CA VAL A 19 -5.02 21.94 -20.91
C VAL A 19 -3.56 21.77 -20.48
N ASN A 20 -2.63 22.31 -21.26
CA ASN A 20 -1.20 22.30 -20.92
C ASN A 20 -0.99 23.25 -19.74
N ALA A 21 -1.01 22.69 -18.52
CA ALA A 21 -0.66 23.39 -17.30
C ALA A 21 0.67 22.81 -16.76
N PRO A 22 1.82 23.13 -17.37
CA PRO A 22 3.12 22.52 -17.03
C PRO A 22 3.54 22.75 -15.56
N TRP A 23 3.00 23.80 -14.93
CA TRP A 23 3.24 24.08 -13.51
C TRP A 23 2.51 23.08 -12.59
N MET A 24 1.32 22.59 -12.99
CA MET A 24 0.57 21.60 -12.23
C MET A 24 1.29 20.26 -12.24
N ASP A 25 1.82 19.86 -13.41
CA ASP A 25 2.62 18.64 -13.55
C ASP A 25 3.91 18.71 -12.72
N ALA A 26 4.55 19.88 -12.68
CA ALA A 26 5.73 20.10 -11.85
C ALA A 26 5.43 20.03 -10.34
N VAL A 27 4.35 20.66 -9.89
CA VAL A 27 3.91 20.61 -8.48
C VAL A 27 3.52 19.19 -8.08
N PHE A 28 2.78 18.48 -8.93
CA PHE A 28 2.40 17.10 -8.68
C PHE A 28 3.61 16.18 -8.57
N THR A 29 4.57 16.31 -9.49
CA THR A 29 5.80 15.50 -9.49
C THR A 29 6.66 15.80 -8.26
N ALA A 30 6.80 17.07 -7.89
CA ALA A 30 7.53 17.47 -6.69
C ALA A 30 6.86 16.94 -5.41
N ALA A 31 5.54 17.03 -5.33
CA ALA A 31 4.78 16.50 -4.20
C ALA A 31 4.89 14.97 -4.11
N ALA A 32 4.77 14.26 -5.23
CA ALA A 32 4.89 12.80 -5.29
C ALA A 32 6.30 12.33 -4.86
N ASN A 33 7.36 12.96 -5.39
CA ASN A 33 8.73 12.67 -5.00
C ASN A 33 9.00 13.04 -3.53
N GLY A 34 8.47 14.18 -3.08
CA GLY A 34 8.55 14.60 -1.69
C GLY A 34 7.89 13.60 -0.74
N ALA A 35 6.69 13.11 -1.09
CA ALA A 35 5.99 12.08 -0.33
C ALA A 35 6.76 10.76 -0.29
N ALA A 36 7.36 10.35 -1.41
CA ALA A 36 8.21 9.14 -1.46
C ALA A 36 9.42 9.27 -0.53
N TRP A 37 10.17 10.38 -0.62
CA TRP A 37 11.32 10.63 0.25
C TRP A 37 10.92 10.77 1.72
N LEU A 38 9.81 11.45 2.01
CA LEU A 38 9.28 11.59 3.36
C LEU A 38 8.93 10.23 3.96
N THR A 39 8.27 9.37 3.18
CA THR A 39 7.90 8.01 3.63
C THR A 39 9.14 7.17 3.92
N LEU A 40 10.15 7.21 3.04
CA LEU A 40 11.42 6.54 3.27
C LEU A 40 12.12 7.06 4.53
N ALA A 41 12.20 8.38 4.69
CA ALA A 41 12.80 9.01 5.85
C ALA A 41 12.07 8.64 7.15
N LEU A 42 10.73 8.62 7.11
CA LEU A 42 9.90 8.22 8.24
C LEU A 42 10.10 6.74 8.59
N MET A 43 10.17 5.86 7.61
CA MET A 43 10.44 4.44 7.83
C MET A 43 11.81 4.23 8.49
N VAL A 44 12.86 4.90 7.99
CA VAL A 44 14.18 4.87 8.62
C VAL A 44 14.15 5.46 10.03
N GLY A 45 13.46 6.58 10.22
CA GLY A 45 13.29 7.23 11.53
C GLY A 45 12.61 6.32 12.56
N ILE A 46 11.57 5.60 12.16
CA ILE A 46 10.89 4.61 13.00
C ILE A 46 11.84 3.48 13.37
N ILE A 47 12.59 2.93 12.41
CA ILE A 47 13.57 1.86 12.68
C ILE A 47 14.61 2.33 13.69
N VAL A 48 15.19 3.52 13.48
CA VAL A 48 16.19 4.10 14.40
C VAL A 48 15.59 4.32 15.79
N SER A 49 14.38 4.88 15.86
CA SER A 49 13.67 5.09 17.13
C SER A 49 13.43 3.78 17.89
N LEU A 50 13.03 2.72 17.18
CA LEU A 50 12.82 1.39 17.76
C LEU A 50 14.14 0.79 18.27
N VAL A 51 15.23 0.91 17.52
CA VAL A 51 16.54 0.36 17.94
C VAL A 51 17.06 1.07 19.19
N ILE A 52 16.94 2.40 19.25
CA ILE A 52 17.36 3.17 20.44
C ILE A 52 16.47 2.85 21.63
N GLY A 53 15.15 2.76 21.44
CA GLY A 53 14.19 2.43 22.49
C GLY A 53 14.31 0.99 23.01
N ALA A 54 14.67 0.04 22.14
CA ALA A 54 14.85 -1.37 22.49
C ALA A 54 16.22 -1.66 23.12
N GLY A 55 17.22 -0.79 22.92
CA GLY A 55 18.58 -0.96 23.43
C GLY A 55 18.67 -1.30 24.93
N PRO A 56 18.02 -0.52 25.83
CA PRO A 56 18.02 -0.80 27.28
C PRO A 56 17.38 -2.14 27.64
N ALA A 57 16.30 -2.53 26.94
CA ALA A 57 15.64 -3.81 27.17
C ALA A 57 16.54 -5.01 26.79
N ILE A 58 17.30 -4.88 25.70
CA ILE A 58 18.27 -5.91 25.28
C ILE A 58 19.46 -5.98 26.24
N GLN A 59 19.88 -4.86 26.82
CA GLN A 59 20.98 -4.83 27.80
C GLN A 59 20.59 -5.48 29.13
N GLU A 60 19.37 -5.25 29.62
CA GLU A 60 18.90 -5.79 30.91
C GLU A 60 18.58 -7.29 30.83
N PHE A 61 17.93 -7.74 29.74
CA PHE A 61 17.46 -9.12 29.60
C PHE A 61 18.37 -10.01 28.71
N GLY A 62 19.36 -9.42 28.03
CA GLY A 62 20.28 -10.11 27.12
C GLY A 62 19.59 -10.75 25.90
N LEU A 63 20.33 -11.57 25.15
CA LEU A 63 19.78 -12.36 24.03
C LEU A 63 18.77 -13.42 24.47
N GLY A 64 18.78 -13.78 25.76
CA GLY A 64 17.78 -14.68 26.38
C GLY A 64 16.38 -14.08 26.41
N PHE A 65 16.22 -12.76 26.28
CA PHE A 65 14.93 -12.09 26.11
C PHE A 65 14.13 -12.68 24.94
N LEU A 66 14.79 -12.94 23.81
CA LEU A 66 14.11 -13.40 22.58
C LEU A 66 13.57 -14.83 22.70
N THR A 67 14.21 -15.67 23.52
CA THR A 67 13.83 -17.08 23.70
C THR A 67 13.05 -17.31 25.00
N SER A 68 13.04 -16.34 25.91
CA SER A 68 12.27 -16.43 27.16
C SER A 68 10.78 -16.27 26.89
N ALA A 69 10.02 -17.27 27.35
CA ALA A 69 8.55 -17.21 27.41
C ALA A 69 8.04 -16.64 28.75
N VAL A 70 8.94 -16.25 29.67
CA VAL A 70 8.55 -15.74 30.98
C VAL A 70 7.96 -14.35 30.82
N TRP A 71 6.74 -14.16 31.33
CA TRP A 71 6.10 -12.86 31.41
C TRP A 71 5.60 -12.65 32.83
N ASP A 72 6.45 -12.07 33.68
CA ASP A 72 6.15 -11.74 35.06
C ASP A 72 6.23 -10.21 35.27
N PRO A 73 5.09 -9.50 35.15
CA PRO A 73 5.02 -8.06 35.36
C PRO A 73 5.22 -7.63 36.82
N VAL A 74 5.13 -8.56 37.78
CA VAL A 74 5.39 -8.27 39.21
C VAL A 74 6.89 -8.37 39.50
N GLY A 75 7.55 -9.40 38.95
CA GLY A 75 8.98 -9.62 39.08
C GLY A 75 9.85 -8.79 38.12
N ASN A 76 9.27 -7.91 37.30
CA ASN A 76 9.95 -7.17 36.22
C ASN A 76 10.72 -8.09 35.23
N GLN A 77 10.23 -9.30 35.01
CA GLN A 77 10.83 -10.23 34.04
C GLN A 77 9.94 -10.32 32.80
N TYR A 78 10.43 -9.76 31.70
CA TYR A 78 9.72 -9.73 30.44
C TYR A 78 10.50 -10.53 29.40
N GLY A 79 9.84 -11.51 28.79
CA GLY A 79 10.35 -12.28 27.66
C GLY A 79 9.68 -11.83 26.36
N GLY A 80 10.47 -11.71 25.30
CA GLY A 80 10.01 -11.32 23.97
C GLY A 80 9.28 -12.43 23.21
N LEU A 81 9.50 -13.70 23.56
CA LEU A 81 8.94 -14.83 22.81
C LEU A 81 7.41 -14.83 22.79
N VAL A 82 6.78 -14.46 23.91
CA VAL A 82 5.31 -14.38 24.03
C VAL A 82 4.73 -13.37 23.04
N MET A 83 5.38 -12.20 22.91
CA MET A 83 4.92 -11.14 22.01
C MET A 83 5.13 -11.51 20.53
N ILE A 84 6.27 -12.13 20.21
CA ILE A 84 6.58 -12.63 18.86
C ILE A 84 5.55 -13.68 18.46
N TYR A 85 5.29 -14.64 19.35
CA TYR A 85 4.31 -15.70 19.10
C TYR A 85 2.91 -15.13 18.87
N GLY A 86 2.44 -14.18 19.68
CA GLY A 86 1.13 -13.55 19.49
C GLY A 86 1.01 -12.85 18.13
N THR A 87 2.06 -12.16 17.69
CA THR A 87 2.09 -11.48 16.38
C THR A 87 2.07 -12.47 15.21
N LEU A 88 2.82 -13.58 15.33
CA LEU A 88 2.82 -14.64 14.32
C LEU A 88 1.49 -15.39 14.27
N ALA A 89 0.92 -15.72 15.42
CA ALA A 89 -0.38 -16.39 15.49
C ALA A 89 -1.49 -15.52 14.90
N THR A 90 -1.54 -14.24 15.26
CA THR A 90 -2.56 -13.31 14.73
C THR A 90 -2.42 -13.08 13.23
N SER A 91 -1.20 -12.86 12.73
CA SER A 91 -0.96 -12.71 11.29
C SER A 91 -1.29 -13.99 10.52
N LEU A 92 -0.99 -15.16 11.06
CA LEU A 92 -1.37 -16.45 10.45
C LEU A 92 -2.90 -16.61 10.37
N ILE A 93 -3.62 -16.34 11.45
CA ILE A 93 -5.09 -16.39 11.46
C ILE A 93 -5.67 -15.39 10.45
N ALA A 94 -5.13 -14.17 10.41
CA ALA A 94 -5.54 -13.16 9.44
C ALA A 94 -5.35 -13.64 8.00
N LEU A 95 -4.20 -14.27 7.67
CA LEU A 95 -3.94 -14.83 6.34
C LEU A 95 -4.90 -15.97 5.99
N VAL A 96 -5.15 -16.87 6.93
CA VAL A 96 -6.07 -18.01 6.75
C VAL A 96 -7.48 -17.55 6.38
N ILE A 97 -7.92 -16.41 6.91
CA ILE A 97 -9.23 -15.84 6.60
C ILE A 97 -9.17 -14.98 5.32
N ALA A 98 -8.15 -14.14 5.17
CA ALA A 98 -8.03 -13.19 4.07
C ALA A 98 -7.86 -13.87 2.71
N VAL A 99 -7.11 -14.97 2.64
CA VAL A 99 -6.85 -15.71 1.39
C VAL A 99 -8.13 -16.27 0.74
N PRO A 100 -8.96 -17.08 1.42
CA PRO A 100 -10.19 -17.60 0.82
C PRO A 100 -11.20 -16.50 0.49
N VAL A 101 -11.29 -15.44 1.31
CA VAL A 101 -12.15 -14.28 1.02
C VAL A 101 -11.70 -13.56 -0.25
N SER A 102 -10.41 -13.28 -0.39
CA SER A 102 -9.83 -12.67 -1.59
C SER A 102 -10.09 -13.52 -2.84
N PHE A 103 -9.90 -14.84 -2.74
CA PHE A 103 -10.19 -15.77 -3.82
C PHE A 103 -11.68 -15.79 -4.19
N GLY A 104 -12.58 -15.75 -3.20
CA GLY A 104 -14.02 -15.65 -3.42
C GLY A 104 -14.42 -14.38 -4.18
N ILE A 105 -13.84 -13.23 -3.83
CA ILE A 105 -14.07 -11.96 -4.55
C ILE A 105 -13.53 -12.04 -5.98
N ALA A 106 -12.34 -12.61 -6.17
CA ALA A 106 -11.74 -12.79 -7.49
C ALA A 106 -12.63 -13.68 -8.39
N LEU A 107 -13.07 -14.84 -7.90
CA LEU A 107 -13.97 -15.72 -8.65
C LEU A 107 -15.33 -15.07 -8.93
N PHE A 108 -15.90 -14.36 -7.96
CA PHE A 108 -17.14 -13.63 -8.18
C PHE A 108 -17.00 -12.60 -9.31
N LEU A 109 -15.91 -11.84 -9.33
CA LEU A 109 -15.63 -10.86 -10.38
C LEU A 109 -15.38 -11.52 -11.75
N THR A 110 -14.75 -12.69 -11.80
CA THR A 110 -14.43 -13.38 -13.06
C THR A 110 -15.62 -14.15 -13.62
N GLU A 111 -16.32 -14.93 -12.80
CA GLU A 111 -17.33 -15.89 -13.25
C GLU A 111 -18.77 -15.41 -13.08
N LEU A 112 -19.06 -14.68 -12.00
CA LEU A 112 -20.44 -14.33 -11.59
C LEU A 112 -20.80 -12.86 -11.84
N SER A 113 -19.82 -12.02 -12.20
CA SER A 113 -20.00 -10.59 -12.45
C SER A 113 -21.01 -10.34 -13.58
N PRO A 114 -22.21 -9.80 -13.27
CA PRO A 114 -23.21 -9.49 -14.28
C PRO A 114 -22.65 -8.46 -15.25
N GLY A 115 -22.88 -8.62 -16.56
CA GLY A 115 -22.33 -7.74 -17.60
C GLY A 115 -22.69 -6.25 -17.48
N TRP A 116 -23.52 -5.88 -16.51
CA TRP A 116 -24.01 -4.54 -16.21
C TRP A 116 -22.92 -3.73 -15.50
N LEU A 117 -21.94 -4.40 -14.85
CA LEU A 117 -20.75 -3.79 -14.25
C LEU A 117 -19.58 -3.65 -15.25
N LYS A 118 -19.68 -4.29 -16.43
CA LYS A 118 -18.65 -4.28 -17.49
C LYS A 118 -18.77 -3.13 -18.48
N ARG A 119 -19.82 -2.30 -18.41
CA ARG A 119 -20.04 -1.18 -19.34
C ARG A 119 -19.44 0.09 -18.76
N PRO A 120 -18.31 0.60 -19.28
CA PRO A 120 -17.90 1.95 -18.98
C PRO A 120 -18.97 2.91 -19.53
N LEU A 121 -19.49 3.78 -18.67
CA LEU A 121 -20.18 5.01 -19.08
C LEU A 121 -19.11 6.06 -19.41
#